data_AF-A0A8T4BUE3-F1
#
_entry.id   AF-A0A8T4BUE3-F1
#
_cell.length_a   1.000
_cell.length_b   1.000
_cell.length_c   1.000
_cell.angle_alpha   90.00
_cell.angle_beta   90.00
_cell.angle_gamma   90.00
#
_symmetry.space_group_name_H-M   'P 1'
#
loop_
_entity.id
_entity.type
_entity.pdbx_description
1 polymer ?
#
loop_
_entity_poly.entity_id
_entity_poly.type
_entity_poly.pdbx_seq_one_letter_code
_entity_poly.pdbx_strand_id
1 'polypeptide(L)'
;MIKGKRLRILDNYFTERKIYNLWRNVGGLKNVKMPSYHKTYETIINLILKNKFEIVDYKDCFPLKKSKKLFPKDYKIFSKQPIFCVWKVRKK
;
A
#
# COMPACT_ATOMS: atom_id res chain seq x y z
N MET A 1 -25.94 -4.84 5.85
CA MET A 1 -25.36 -6.17 6.17
C MET A 1 -25.64 -7.09 4.99
N ILE A 2 -24.65 -7.82 4.47
CA ILE A 2 -24.89 -8.92 3.52
C ILE A 2 -24.48 -10.20 4.26
N LYS A 3 -25.40 -11.15 4.44
CA LYS A 3 -25.18 -12.44 5.12
C LYS A 3 -24.57 -12.33 6.54
N GLY A 4 -25.08 -11.42 7.38
CA GLY A 4 -24.67 -11.31 8.80
C GLY A 4 -23.26 -10.77 9.06
N LYS A 5 -22.49 -10.41 8.03
CA LYS A 5 -21.16 -9.80 8.18
C LYS A 5 -21.24 -8.27 8.13
N ARG A 6 -20.55 -7.59 9.06
CA ARG A 6 -20.35 -6.13 9.00
C ARG A 6 -19.50 -5.81 7.78
N LEU A 7 -20.09 -5.16 6.79
CA LEU A 7 -19.39 -4.61 5.63
C LEU A 7 -18.76 -3.28 6.06
N ARG A 8 -17.44 -3.15 5.89
CA ARG A 8 -16.76 -1.87 5.99
C ARG A 8 -16.84 -1.23 4.61
N ILE A 9 -17.69 -0.24 4.45
CA ILE A 9 -17.71 0.57 3.22
C ILE A 9 -16.41 1.37 3.21
N LEU A 10 -15.59 1.14 2.19
CA LEU A 10 -14.38 1.92 1.95
C LEU A 10 -14.76 3.10 1.07
N ASP A 11 -15.24 4.16 1.70
CA ASP A 11 -15.53 5.41 0.98
C ASP A 11 -14.23 6.13 0.61
N ASN A 12 -14.19 6.75 -0.58
CA ASN A 12 -13.04 7.50 -1.10
C ASN A 12 -11.74 6.70 -1.29
N TYR A 13 -11.80 5.37 -1.42
CA TYR A 13 -10.61 4.53 -1.58
C TYR A 13 -9.82 4.85 -2.86
N PHE A 14 -10.50 5.14 -3.96
CA PHE A 14 -9.88 5.48 -5.25
C PHE A 14 -9.62 6.98 -5.44
N THR A 15 -9.89 7.79 -4.42
CA THR A 15 -9.69 9.24 -4.51
C THR A 15 -8.20 9.57 -4.34
N GLU A 16 -7.53 9.85 -5.45
CA GLU A 16 -6.14 10.33 -5.44
C GLU A 16 -6.03 11.71 -4.81
N ARG A 17 -5.28 11.81 -3.71
CA ARG A 17 -5.04 13.07 -3.02
C ARG A 17 -3.80 12.97 -2.12
N LYS A 18 -3.34 14.13 -1.66
CA LYS A 18 -2.40 14.20 -0.55
C LYS A 18 -3.11 13.72 0.72
N ILE A 19 -2.57 12.71 1.37
CA ILE A 19 -3.03 12.19 2.66
C ILE A 19 -1.91 12.34 3.70
N TYR A 20 -2.27 12.34 4.97
CA TYR A 20 -1.32 12.44 6.07
C TYR A 20 -1.45 11.22 6.98
N ASN A 21 -0.37 10.49 7.15
CA ASN A 21 -0.27 9.41 8.12
C ASN A 21 0.48 9.90 9.35
N LEU A 22 0.05 9.49 10.54
CA LEU A 22 0.75 9.81 11.79
C LEU A 22 1.78 8.73 12.08
N TRP A 23 3.06 9.11 12.04
CA TRP A 23 4.14 8.26 12.48
C TRP A 23 4.41 8.52 13.96
N ARG A 24 4.34 7.46 14.76
CA ARG A 24 4.57 7.53 16.21
C ARG A 24 6.03 7.16 16.49
N ASN A 25 6.63 7.85 17.47
CA ASN A 25 7.96 7.55 18.01
C ASN A 25 9.10 7.54 16.96
N VAL A 26 9.10 8.53 16.07
CA VAL A 26 10.17 8.71 15.08
C VAL A 26 11.25 9.59 15.70
N GLY A 27 12.42 9.03 16.02
CA GLY A 27 13.57 9.79 16.51
C GLY A 27 13.30 10.61 17.78
N GLY A 28 12.44 10.11 18.68
CA GLY A 28 12.03 10.84 19.89
C GLY A 28 10.91 11.86 19.70
N LEU A 29 10.49 12.15 18.47
CA LEU A 29 9.35 13.02 18.19
C LEU A 29 8.02 12.26 18.30
N LYS A 30 7.06 12.84 19.03
CA LYS A 30 5.69 12.34 19.13
C LYS A 30 4.86 12.83 17.94
N ASN A 31 4.23 11.91 17.22
CA ASN A 31 3.20 12.16 16.20
C ASN A 31 3.64 13.04 15.01
N VAL A 32 4.63 12.58 14.25
CA VAL A 32 5.05 13.25 13.02
C VAL A 32 3.99 13.02 11.93
N LYS A 33 3.45 14.11 11.36
CA LYS A 33 2.54 14.04 10.20
C LYS A 33 3.36 13.80 8.93
N MET A 34 3.27 12.59 8.41
CA MET A 34 3.95 12.20 7.17
C MET A 34 3.01 12.36 5.97
N PRO A 35 3.27 13.33 5.07
CA PRO A 35 2.48 13.44 3.85
C PRO A 35 2.80 12.29 2.90
N SER A 36 1.77 11.79 2.21
CA SER A 36 1.92 10.87 1.08
C SER A 36 0.89 11.20 0.01
N TYR A 37 1.19 10.89 -1.24
CA TYR A 37 0.27 11.11 -2.36
C TYR A 37 -0.32 9.77 -2.75
N HIS A 38 -1.60 9.58 -2.45
CA HIS A 38 -2.29 8.37 -2.86
C HIS A 38 -2.45 8.36 -4.38
N LYS A 39 -2.05 7.24 -5.00
CA LYS A 39 -2.19 6.95 -6.43
C LYS A 39 -2.81 5.57 -6.60
N THR A 40 -3.69 5.43 -7.58
CA THR A 40 -4.23 4.13 -8.00
C THR A 40 -3.20 3.40 -8.84
N TYR A 41 -3.38 2.07 -8.99
CA TYR A 41 -2.54 1.30 -9.90
C TYR A 41 -2.72 1.72 -11.35
N GLU A 42 -3.94 2.10 -11.75
CA GLU A 42 -4.20 2.65 -13.08
C GLU A 42 -3.32 3.87 -13.36
N THR A 43 -3.25 4.83 -12.43
CA THR A 43 -2.39 6.01 -12.61
C THR A 43 -0.92 5.65 -12.71
N ILE A 44 -0.44 4.71 -11.89
CA ILE A 44 0.96 4.25 -11.93
C ILE A 44 1.26 3.55 -13.27
N ILE A 45 0.39 2.64 -13.71
CA ILE A 45 0.51 1.92 -14.98
C ILE A 45 0.52 2.91 -16.16
N ASN A 46 -0.44 3.83 -16.19
CA ASN A 46 -0.54 4.84 -17.24
C ASN A 46 0.71 5.73 -17.29
N LEU A 47 1.26 6.10 -16.12
CA LEU A 47 2.51 6.84 -16.05
C LEU A 47 3.69 6.05 -16.65
N ILE A 48 3.82 4.77 -16.32
CA ILE A 48 4.88 3.89 -16.85
C ILE A 48 4.78 3.80 -18.38
N LEU A 49 3.59 3.51 -18.91
CA LEU A 49 3.35 3.35 -20.34
C LEU A 49 3.57 4.66 -21.11
N LYS A 50 3.08 5.79 -20.57
CA LYS A 50 3.27 7.13 -21.14
C LYS A 50 4.76 7.49 -21.29
N ASN A 51 5.59 7.02 -20.37
CA ASN A 51 7.03 7.25 -20.40
C ASN A 51 7.81 6.20 -21.22
N LYS A 52 7.13 5.45 -22.10
CA LYS A 52 7.73 4.47 -23.01
C LYS A 52 8.49 3.35 -22.29
N PHE A 53 8.04 2.98 -21.10
CA PHE A 53 8.49 1.75 -20.45
C PHE A 53 7.53 0.60 -20.75
N GLU A 54 8.05 -0.61 -20.69
CA GLU A 54 7.30 -1.86 -20.68
C GLU A 54 7.24 -2.39 -19.24
N ILE A 55 6.06 -2.84 -18.81
CA ILE A 55 5.89 -3.52 -17.53
C ILE A 55 6.27 -4.98 -17.74
N VAL A 56 7.36 -5.41 -17.10
CA VAL A 56 7.87 -6.79 -17.18
C VAL A 56 7.26 -7.67 -16.09
N ASP A 57 7.07 -7.11 -14.90
CA ASP A 57 6.53 -7.85 -13.75
C ASP A 57 5.91 -6.90 -12.72
N TYR A 58 5.04 -7.46 -11.89
CA TYR A 58 4.38 -6.82 -10.77
C TYR A 58 4.30 -7.79 -9.59
N LYS A 59 4.60 -7.29 -8.38
CA LYS A 59 4.31 -8.06 -7.16
C LYS A 59 3.87 -7.19 -6.00
N ASP A 60 2.92 -7.72 -5.25
CA ASP A 60 2.63 -7.28 -3.89
C ASP A 60 3.64 -7.89 -2.90
N CYS A 61 4.09 -7.08 -1.94
CA CYS A 61 5.04 -7.52 -0.93
C CYS A 61 4.31 -7.94 0.35
N PHE A 62 4.15 -9.25 0.52
CA PHE A 62 3.62 -9.85 1.74
C PHE A 62 4.71 -10.09 2.80
N PRO A 63 4.36 -10.10 4.10
CA PRO A 63 5.32 -10.37 5.17
C PRO A 63 5.88 -11.79 5.08
N LEU A 64 7.17 -11.94 5.41
CA LEU A 64 7.84 -13.24 5.45
C LEU A 64 7.23 -14.15 6.52
N LYS A 65 7.07 -15.45 6.26
CA LYS A 65 6.49 -16.41 7.23
C LYS A 65 7.16 -16.34 8.62
N LYS A 66 8.48 -16.11 8.68
CA LYS A 66 9.24 -15.97 9.94
C LYS A 66 8.81 -14.77 10.79
N SER A 67 8.29 -13.69 10.19
CA SER A 67 7.84 -12.51 10.93
C SER A 67 6.52 -12.75 11.66
N LYS A 68 5.79 -13.83 11.36
CA LYS A 68 4.58 -14.23 12.11
C LYS A 68 4.87 -14.42 13.61
N LYS A 69 6.05 -14.92 13.98
CA LYS A 69 6.43 -15.14 15.38
C LYS A 69 6.80 -13.83 16.08
N LEU A 70 7.50 -12.93 15.38
CA LEU A 70 8.02 -11.68 15.94
C LEU A 70 6.95 -10.58 16.00
N PHE A 71 6.07 -10.52 14.99
CA PHE A 71 5.08 -9.46 14.80
C PHE A 71 3.70 -10.04 14.45
N PRO A 72 3.08 -10.84 15.33
CA PRO A 72 1.86 -11.61 15.00
C PRO A 72 0.65 -10.74 14.65
N LYS A 73 0.51 -9.57 15.30
CA LYS A 73 -0.59 -8.63 15.05
C LYS A 73 -0.48 -8.01 13.66
N ASP A 74 0.71 -7.48 13.34
CA ASP A 74 0.99 -6.87 12.04
C ASP A 74 0.93 -7.92 10.92
N TYR A 75 1.48 -9.12 11.15
CA TYR A 75 1.43 -10.22 10.19
C TYR A 75 -0.02 -10.58 9.83
N LYS A 76 -0.95 -10.64 10.80
CA LYS A 76 -2.36 -10.96 10.55
C LYS A 76 -3.04 -9.94 9.63
N ILE A 77 -2.66 -8.68 9.71
CA ILE A 77 -3.21 -7.58 8.90
C ILE A 77 -2.53 -7.58 7.53
N PHE A 78 -1.20 -7.48 7.51
CA PHE A 78 -0.43 -7.25 6.28
C PHE A 78 -0.23 -8.49 5.41
N SER A 79 -0.55 -9.69 5.92
CA SER A 79 -0.70 -10.89 5.07
C SER A 79 -1.94 -10.85 4.19
N LYS A 80 -2.91 -9.96 4.48
CA LYS A 80 -4.13 -9.78 3.67
C LYS A 80 -4.15 -8.46 2.93
N GLN A 81 -3.44 -7.46 3.45
CA GLN A 81 -3.36 -6.11 2.90
C GLN A 81 -1.90 -5.68 2.82
N PRO A 82 -1.19 -5.97 1.71
CA PRO A 82 0.21 -5.59 1.56
C PRO A 82 0.33 -4.06 1.53
N ILE A 83 1.38 -3.52 2.17
CA ILE A 83 1.65 -2.07 2.19
C ILE A 83 2.49 -1.64 0.99
N PHE A 84 3.31 -2.55 0.47
CA PHE A 84 4.27 -2.27 -0.59
C PHE A 84 3.95 -3.10 -1.82
N CYS A 85 4.19 -2.51 -2.99
CA CYS A 85 4.21 -3.19 -4.28
C CYS A 85 5.52 -2.86 -5.00
N VAL A 86 5.93 -3.73 -5.91
CA VAL A 86 7.12 -3.56 -6.75
C VAL A 86 6.72 -3.72 -8.20
N TRP A 87 7.13 -2.77 -9.02
CA TRP A 87 6.97 -2.78 -10.47
C TRP A 87 8.33 -2.99 -11.11
N LYS A 88 8.48 -4.05 -11.90
CA LYS A 88 9.67 -4.26 -12.73
C LYS A 88 9.37 -3.71 -14.11
N VAL A 89 10.14 -2.71 -14.53
CA VAL A 89 9.95 -2.06 -15.82
C VAL A 89 11.22 -2.12 -16.65
N ARG A 90 11.06 -2.17 -17.97
CA ARG A 90 12.15 -2.14 -18.96
C ARG A 90 11.95 -0.93 -19.86
N LYS A 91 13.01 -0.17 -20.12
CA LYS A 91 12.97 0.91 -21.10
C LYS A 91 12.81 0.29 -22.49
N LYS A 92 11.83 0.75 -23.27
CA LYS A 92 11.70 0.37 -24.68
C LYS A 92 12.83 0.97 -25.51
#